data_AF-A0A7H8TF10-F1
#
_entry.id   AF-A0A7H8TF10-F1
#
_cell.length_a   1.000
_cell.length_b   1.000
_cell.length_c   1.000
_cell.angle_alpha   90.00
_cell.angle_beta   90.00
_cell.angle_gamma   90.00
#
_symmetry.space_group_name_H-M   'P 1'
#
loop_
_entity.id
_entity.type
_entity.pdbx_description
1 polymer ?
#
loop_
_entity_poly.entity_id
_entity_poly.type
_entity_poly.pdbx_seq_one_letter_code
_entity_poly.pdbx_strand_id
1 'polypeptide(L)'
;MSRPRRRPGPASMPPHVSEMQPDRYRDVAAGYLEAHPDDTFWAAMAVWKAYLAERRDWMRDNGVRRYVDGRDTLGTPRPPIAWVRLTFGTPEARWPS
;
A
#
# COMPACT_ATOMS: atom_id res chain seq x y z
N MET A 1 -32.17 27.76 -20.66
CA MET A 1 -32.02 26.55 -19.82
C MET A 1 -30.54 26.20 -19.74
N SER A 2 -29.89 26.53 -18.62
CA SER A 2 -28.46 26.28 -18.44
C SER A 2 -28.24 24.82 -18.05
N ARG A 3 -27.48 24.07 -18.87
CA ARG A 3 -27.05 22.71 -18.53
C ARG A 3 -26.33 22.73 -17.18
N PRO A 4 -26.67 21.86 -16.23
CA PRO A 4 -25.86 21.72 -15.03
C PRO A 4 -24.46 21.30 -15.45
N ARG A 5 -23.45 22.11 -15.08
CA ARG A 5 -22.04 21.74 -15.21
C ARG A 5 -21.89 20.41 -14.48
N ARG A 6 -21.61 19.33 -15.22
CA ARG A 6 -21.14 18.07 -14.66
C ARG A 6 -19.96 18.45 -13.77
N ARG A 7 -20.13 18.35 -12.45
CA ARG A 7 -18.97 18.26 -11.55
C ARG A 7 -18.15 17.09 -12.08
N PRO A 8 -16.83 17.22 -12.25
CA PRO A 8 -16.02 16.04 -12.51
C PRO A 8 -16.36 15.05 -11.40
N GLY A 9 -16.80 13.84 -11.80
CA GLY A 9 -16.98 12.76 -10.82
C GLY A 9 -15.68 12.58 -10.04
N PRO A 10 -15.72 11.92 -8.87
CA PRO A 10 -14.49 11.62 -8.15
C PRO A 10 -13.49 11.02 -9.14
N ALA A 11 -12.27 11.56 -9.18
CA ALA A 11 -11.22 10.98 -9.99
C ALA A 11 -11.20 9.47 -9.70
N SER A 12 -11.26 8.64 -10.75
CA SER A 12 -11.17 7.19 -10.57
C SER A 12 -9.93 6.90 -9.74
N MET A 13 -10.07 6.10 -8.68
CA MET A 13 -8.98 5.78 -7.79
C MET A 13 -7.80 5.21 -8.61
N PRO A 14 -6.59 5.75 -8.48
CA PRO A 14 -5.43 5.23 -9.18
C PRO A 14 -5.15 3.77 -8.79
N PRO A 15 -4.65 2.92 -9.71
CA PRO A 15 -4.38 1.51 -9.41
C PRO A 15 -3.43 1.28 -8.22
N HIS A 16 -2.42 2.12 -8.05
CA HIS A 16 -1.46 2.03 -6.94
C HIS A 16 -2.04 2.44 -5.58
N VAL A 17 -3.25 3.04 -5.57
CA VAL A 17 -4.01 3.38 -4.35
C VAL A 17 -5.03 2.28 -4.05
N SER A 18 -5.68 1.72 -5.08
CA SER A 18 -6.65 0.64 -4.90
C SER A 18 -5.99 -0.69 -4.54
N GLU A 19 -4.86 -1.00 -5.18
CA GLU A 19 -4.16 -2.28 -5.08
C GLU A 19 -2.68 -2.07 -4.71
N MET A 20 -2.12 -2.99 -3.92
CA MET A 20 -0.71 -2.93 -3.55
C MET A 20 0.15 -3.41 -4.71
N GLN A 21 0.99 -2.50 -5.24
CA GLN A 21 1.99 -2.79 -6.27
C GLN A 21 3.39 -2.74 -5.63
N PRO A 22 3.91 -3.86 -5.12
CA PRO A 22 5.10 -3.86 -4.26
C PRO A 22 6.36 -3.33 -4.95
N ASP A 23 6.48 -3.48 -6.27
CA ASP A 23 7.59 -2.93 -7.05
C ASP A 23 7.72 -1.40 -6.96
N ARG A 24 6.62 -0.67 -6.72
CA ARG A 24 6.65 0.80 -6.50
C ARG A 24 7.41 1.18 -5.22
N TYR A 25 7.52 0.25 -4.27
CA TYR A 25 8.20 0.45 -2.99
C TYR A 25 9.47 -0.41 -2.89
N ARG A 26 10.05 -0.80 -4.03
CA ARG A 26 11.27 -1.61 -4.06
C ARG A 26 12.40 -1.00 -3.25
N ASP A 27 12.59 0.32 -3.36
CA ASP A 27 13.63 1.04 -2.62
C ASP A 27 13.39 1.04 -1.10
N VAL A 28 12.12 0.98 -0.66
CA VAL A 28 11.77 0.85 0.76
C VAL A 28 12.21 -0.51 1.30
N ALA A 29 11.95 -1.59 0.55
CA ALA A 29 12.42 -2.92 0.92
C ALA A 29 13.96 -3.00 0.88
N ALA A 30 14.59 -2.47 -0.17
CA ALA A 30 16.03 -2.47 -0.32
C ALA A 30 16.73 -1.74 0.83
N GLY A 31 16.30 -0.51 1.14
CA GLY A 31 16.87 0.27 2.23
C GLY A 31 16.66 -0.37 3.61
N TYR A 32 15.56 -1.10 3.81
CA TYR A 32 15.37 -1.86 5.05
C TYR A 32 16.34 -3.05 5.13
N LEU A 33 16.49 -3.80 4.04
CA LEU A 33 17.34 -4.97 3.98
C LEU A 33 18.85 -4.63 4.00
N GLU A 34 19.24 -3.42 3.59
CA GLU A 34 20.62 -2.95 3.79
C GLU A 34 21.02 -2.94 5.28
N ALA A 35 20.09 -2.57 6.16
CA ALA A 35 20.32 -2.59 7.61
C ALA A 35 20.03 -3.96 8.24
N HIS A 36 19.11 -4.73 7.66
CA HIS A 36 18.62 -6.00 8.20
C HIS A 36 18.48 -7.07 7.08
N PRO A 37 19.59 -7.64 6.58
CA PRO A 37 19.59 -8.45 5.34
C PRO A 37 18.70 -9.69 5.36
N ASP A 38 18.50 -10.29 6.53
CA ASP A 38 17.75 -11.54 6.70
C ASP A 38 16.29 -11.34 7.13
N ASP A 39 15.82 -10.09 7.26
CA ASP A 39 14.54 -9.79 7.90
C ASP A 39 13.40 -9.59 6.89
N THR A 40 13.01 -10.70 6.24
CA THR A 40 11.94 -10.75 5.23
C THR A 40 10.61 -10.21 5.74
N PHE A 41 10.25 -10.53 6.99
CA PHE A 41 8.96 -10.12 7.55
C PHE A 41 8.90 -8.61 7.69
N TRP A 42 9.91 -8.01 8.31
CA TRP A 42 9.89 -6.57 8.56
C TRP A 42 10.14 -5.75 7.29
N ALA A 43 10.91 -6.26 6.32
CA ALA A 43 11.00 -5.67 4.99
C ALA A 43 9.62 -5.64 4.29
N ALA A 44 8.85 -6.73 4.35
CA ALA A 44 7.49 -6.75 3.81
C ALA A 44 6.54 -5.80 4.57
N MET A 45 6.67 -5.70 5.89
CA MET A 45 5.92 -4.74 6.70
C MET A 45 6.27 -3.29 6.35
N ALA A 46 7.52 -2.99 6.03
CA ALA A 46 7.93 -1.65 5.60
C ALA A 46 7.25 -1.25 4.28
N VAL A 47 7.26 -2.15 3.28
CA VAL A 47 6.53 -1.95 2.02
C VAL A 47 5.04 -1.76 2.25
N TRP A 48 4.43 -2.62 3.08
CA TRP A 48 3.00 -2.55 3.39
C TRP A 48 2.62 -1.23 4.07
N LYS A 49 3.43 -0.76 5.03
CA LYS A 49 3.23 0.54 5.69
C LYS A 49 3.38 1.70 4.72
N ALA A 50 4.34 1.66 3.80
CA ALA A 50 4.52 2.69 2.78
C ALA A 50 3.29 2.79 1.86
N TYR A 51 2.79 1.65 1.39
CA TYR A 51 1.53 1.58 0.62
C TYR A 51 0.34 2.17 1.39
N LEU A 52 0.15 1.76 2.66
CA LEU A 52 -0.97 2.26 3.47
C LEU A 52 -0.88 3.76 3.74
N ALA A 53 0.33 4.31 3.87
CA ALA A 53 0.56 5.74 4.03
C ALA A 53 0.19 6.49 2.74
N GLU A 54 0.69 6.07 1.58
CA GLU A 54 0.36 6.68 0.29
C GLU A 54 -1.15 6.64 0.02
N ARG A 55 -1.78 5.48 0.27
CA ARG A 55 -3.23 5.32 0.13
C ARG A 55 -4.00 6.27 1.04
N ARG A 56 -3.60 6.39 2.31
CA ARG A 56 -4.23 7.29 3.28
C ARG A 56 -4.12 8.74 2.83
N ASP A 57 -2.94 9.15 2.35
CA ASP A 57 -2.68 10.52 1.94
C ASP A 57 -3.50 10.87 0.69
N TRP A 58 -3.56 9.97 -0.30
CA TRP A 58 -4.44 10.15 -1.47
C TRP A 58 -5.93 10.26 -1.07
N MET A 59 -6.40 9.39 -0.17
CA MET A 59 -7.79 9.43 0.29
C MET A 59 -8.12 10.75 0.99
N ARG A 60 -7.22 11.23 1.87
CA ARG A 60 -7.36 12.51 2.56
C ARG A 60 -7.45 13.65 1.56
N ASP A 61 -6.53 13.69 0.59
CA ASP A 61 -6.41 14.79 -0.37
C ASP A 61 -7.59 14.82 -1.37
N ASN A 62 -8.28 13.68 -1.56
CA ASN A 62 -9.46 13.55 -2.42
C ASN A 62 -10.80 13.49 -1.65
N GLY A 63 -10.78 13.70 -0.34
CA GLY A 63 -12.00 13.70 0.50
C GLY A 63 -12.69 12.34 0.62
N VAL A 64 -11.97 11.24 0.36
CA VAL A 64 -12.48 9.87 0.45
C VAL A 64 -12.36 9.36 1.88
N ARG A 65 -13.47 8.91 2.47
CA ARG A 65 -13.46 8.30 3.81
C ARG A 65 -13.11 6.82 3.70
N ARG A 66 -12.09 6.38 4.45
CA ARG A 66 -11.67 4.97 4.53
C ARG A 66 -12.75 4.07 5.13
N TYR A 67 -13.48 4.59 6.11
CA TYR A 67 -14.57 3.89 6.78
C TYR A 67 -15.89 4.54 6.43
N VAL A 68 -16.84 3.72 5.98
CA VAL A 68 -18.25 4.09 5.81
C VAL A 68 -19.05 3.11 6.65
N ASP A 69 -19.86 3.62 7.58
CA ASP A 69 -20.66 2.83 8.53
C ASP A 69 -19.85 1.76 9.28
N GLY A 70 -18.62 2.11 9.66
CA GLY A 70 -17.71 1.25 10.42
C GLY A 70 -17.01 0.15 9.61
N ARG A 71 -17.23 0.06 8.29
CA ARG A 71 -16.58 -0.93 7.41
C ARG A 71 -15.48 -0.29 6.57
N ASP A 72 -14.34 -0.99 6.47
CA ASP A 72 -13.26 -0.64 5.53
C ASP A 72 -13.76 -0.87 4.10
N THR A 73 -13.96 0.21 3.35
CA THR A 73 -14.57 0.16 2.02
C THR A 73 -13.66 -0.41 0.95
N LEU A 74 -12.35 -0.47 1.20
CA LEU A 74 -11.36 -0.84 0.20
C LEU A 74 -10.58 -2.11 0.57
N GLY A 75 -10.85 -2.69 1.75
CA GLY A 75 -10.09 -3.78 2.32
C GLY A 75 -8.65 -3.40 2.67
N THR A 76 -8.03 -4.14 3.58
CA THR A 76 -6.62 -3.96 3.91
C THR A 76 -5.82 -5.13 3.31
N PRO A 77 -4.92 -4.89 2.35
CA PRO A 77 -4.13 -5.97 1.75
C PRO A 77 -3.17 -6.57 2.78
N ARG A 78 -2.72 -7.79 2.53
CA ARG A 78 -1.68 -8.43 3.36
C ARG A 78 -0.29 -7.90 2.96
N PRO A 79 0.69 -7.93 3.88
CA PRO A 79 2.08 -7.60 3.54
C PRO A 79 2.65 -8.51 2.44
N PRO A 80 3.50 -8.00 1.53
CA PRO A 80 4.01 -8.74 0.36
C PRO A 80 5.19 -9.66 0.69
N ILE A 81 5.04 -10.57 1.67
CA ILE A 81 6.13 -11.43 2.17
C ILE A 81 6.75 -12.29 1.06
N ALA A 82 5.91 -12.97 0.27
CA ALA A 82 6.40 -13.83 -0.81
C ALA A 82 7.17 -13.05 -1.88
N TRP A 83 6.72 -11.83 -2.19
CA TRP A 83 7.40 -10.96 -3.14
C TRP A 83 8.77 -10.51 -2.61
N VAL A 84 8.88 -10.10 -1.33
CA VAL A 84 10.20 -9.73 -0.75
C VAL A 84 11.17 -10.91 -0.84
N ARG A 85 10.73 -12.10 -0.43
CA ARG A 85 11.54 -13.32 -0.47
C ARG A 85 12.08 -13.61 -1.87
N LEU A 86 11.20 -13.60 -2.86
CA LEU A 86 11.56 -13.95 -4.23
C LEU A 86 12.39 -12.85 -4.92
N THR A 87 12.10 -11.58 -4.65
CA THR A 87 12.77 -10.44 -5.31
C THR A 87 14.16 -10.16 -4.73
N PHE A 88 14.36 -10.33 -3.42
CA PHE A 88 15.61 -10.01 -2.74
C PHE A 88 16.41 -11.23 -2.30
N GLY A 89 15.91 -12.44 -2.51
CA GLY A 89 16.61 -13.68 -2.14
C GLY A 89 16.74 -13.88 -0.63
N THR A 90 15.85 -13.28 0.16
CA THR A 90 15.89 -13.34 1.63
C THR A 90 15.35 -14.68 2.14
N PRO A 91 15.64 -15.08 3.39
CA PRO A 91 15.13 -16.33 3.97
C PRO A 91 13.60 -16.31 4.17
N GLU A 92 13.03 -17.43 4.60
CA GLU A 92 11.62 -17.48 4.99
C GLU A 92 11.32 -16.54 6.16
N ALA A 93 10.18 -15.86 6.10
CA ALA A 93 9.77 -14.92 7.14
C ALA A 93 9.63 -15.63 8.49
N ARG A 94 10.41 -15.17 9.47
CA ARG A 94 10.23 -15.55 10.87
C ARG A 94 9.16 -14.67 11.47
N TRP A 95 8.07 -15.28 11.93
CA TRP A 95 7.01 -14.54 12.60
C TRP A 95 7.52 -14.07 13.96
N PRO A 96 7.31 -12.79 14.34
CA PRO A 96 7.61 -12.35 15.69
C PRO A 96 6.74 -13.14 16.67
N SER A 97 7.39 -13.72 17.67
CA SER A 97 6.78 -14.51 18.74
C SER A 97 6.00 -13.65 19.72
#